data_AF-V4A885-F1
#
_entry.id   AF-V4A885-F1
#
_cell.length_a   1.000
_cell.length_b   1.000
_cell.length_c   1.000
_cell.angle_alpha   90.00
_cell.angle_beta   90.00
_cell.angle_gamma   90.00
#
_symmetry.space_group_name_H-M   'P 1'
#
loop_
_entity.id
_entity.type
_entity.pdbx_description
1 polymer ?
#
loop_
_entity_poly.entity_id
_entity_poly.type
_entity_poly.pdbx_seq_one_letter_code
_entity_poly.pdbx_strand_id
1 'polypeptide(L)'
;MATKACSNIFDILCLDCMSYDHCIEMNLALGKETSQSTTFGTGSSSRAVDGNTDSKYTINYCSHTDKQKTPSWWCVNLKSTEQFKSIMLYNRDILKDRLKGFSVKVSKSGGCDQSTFESSQVCYKDESTELKDIYTVDSCNEGQYVFITTPRSYLTLCEVKILQDLPVRNLAMGKETSQSTTFETGSSSRAVDGNIDSKYTINYCSHTDKQKTPSWWCVNLKSTEQFKSIVLYNRDILKDRLKD
;
A
#
# COMPACT_ATOMS: atom_id res chain seq x y z
N MET A 1 -34.10 21.59 13.95
CA MET A 1 -33.60 20.25 14.32
C MET A 1 -34.08 19.26 13.30
N ALA A 2 -33.17 18.71 12.50
CA ALA A 2 -33.47 17.59 11.62
C ALA A 2 -32.27 16.63 11.71
N THR A 3 -32.37 15.68 12.61
CA THR A 3 -31.58 14.45 12.59
C THR A 3 -32.06 13.60 11.42
N LYS A 4 -31.15 13.20 10.52
CA LYS A 4 -31.31 12.01 9.69
C LYS A 4 -29.95 11.33 9.50
N ALA A 5 -29.95 10.06 9.85
CA ALA A 5 -28.86 9.11 9.74
C ALA A 5 -28.49 8.86 8.27
N CYS A 6 -27.20 8.69 7.99
CA CYS A 6 -26.77 7.93 6.82
C CYS A 6 -26.36 6.54 7.29
N SER A 7 -27.28 5.61 7.10
CA SER A 7 -27.06 4.17 7.08
C SER A 7 -26.19 3.76 5.90
N ASN A 8 -25.33 2.78 6.15
CA ASN A 8 -24.49 2.02 5.22
C ASN A 8 -25.01 1.94 3.78
N ILE A 9 -24.18 2.38 2.82
CA ILE A 9 -24.25 1.95 1.43
C ILE A 9 -22.96 1.16 1.15
N PHE A 10 -23.11 -0.15 1.10
CA PHE A 10 -22.23 -1.05 0.35
C PHE A 10 -22.76 -1.05 -1.07
N ASP A 11 -22.16 -0.26 -1.95
CA ASP A 11 -22.23 -0.47 -3.40
C ASP A 11 -20.86 -0.10 -3.95
N ILE A 12 -19.95 -1.08 -3.90
CA ILE A 12 -18.71 -1.05 -4.67
C ILE A 12 -19.13 -1.31 -6.12
N LEU A 13 -19.47 -0.24 -6.85
CA LEU A 13 -19.37 -0.28 -8.30
C LEU A 13 -17.88 -0.45 -8.63
N CYS A 14 -17.48 -1.64 -9.04
CA CYS A 14 -16.19 -1.89 -9.68
C CYS A 14 -16.12 -1.05 -10.95
N LEU A 15 -15.58 0.16 -10.83
CA LEU A 15 -15.17 0.99 -11.97
C LEU A 15 -13.76 0.53 -12.35
N ASP A 16 -13.60 -0.03 -13.55
CA ASP A 16 -12.29 -0.46 -14.03
C ASP A 16 -11.39 0.76 -14.30
N CYS A 17 -10.10 0.60 -13.96
CA CYS A 17 -9.01 1.57 -14.18
C CYS A 17 -8.92 2.05 -15.65
N MET A 18 -9.52 1.31 -16.59
CA MET A 18 -9.57 1.64 -18.02
C MET A 18 -10.41 2.88 -18.38
N SER A 19 -11.10 3.50 -17.41
CA SER A 19 -12.02 4.64 -17.62
C SER A 19 -11.61 5.96 -16.96
N TYR A 20 -10.50 5.99 -16.20
CA TYR A 20 -10.01 7.19 -15.49
C TYR A 20 -8.56 7.51 -15.89
N ASP A 21 -8.22 8.80 -16.02
CA ASP A 21 -6.89 9.29 -16.44
C ASP A 21 -5.72 8.90 -15.51
N HIS A 22 -5.99 8.38 -14.31
CA HIS A 22 -4.95 7.96 -13.36
C HIS A 22 -5.45 6.91 -12.36
N CYS A 23 -4.64 5.87 -12.14
CA CYS A 23 -4.82 4.90 -11.07
C CYS A 23 -3.62 4.96 -10.15
N ILE A 24 -3.86 4.90 -8.85
CA ILE A 24 -2.78 4.74 -7.88
C ILE A 24 -2.72 3.28 -7.46
N GLU A 25 -1.51 2.76 -7.42
CA GLU A 25 -1.23 1.45 -6.84
C GLU A 25 -1.07 1.62 -5.33
N MET A 26 -1.85 0.88 -4.55
CA MET A 26 -1.87 0.96 -3.10
C MET A 26 -1.51 -0.38 -2.48
N ASN A 27 -0.63 -0.37 -1.47
CA ASN A 27 -0.36 -1.56 -0.65
C ASN A 27 -1.41 -1.69 0.46
N LEU A 28 -2.38 -2.60 0.29
CA LEU A 28 -3.43 -2.89 1.26
C LEU A 28 -2.90 -3.47 2.57
N ALA A 29 -1.75 -4.16 2.52
CA ALA A 29 -1.16 -4.83 3.67
C ALA A 29 -0.43 -3.87 4.62
N LEU A 30 -0.03 -2.68 4.15
CA LEU A 30 0.81 -1.75 4.90
C LEU A 30 0.20 -1.42 6.28
N GLY A 31 0.98 -1.67 7.34
CA GLY A 31 0.61 -1.42 8.74
C GLY A 31 -0.56 -2.26 9.25
N LYS A 32 -0.99 -3.29 8.52
CA LYS A 32 -2.11 -4.15 8.94
C LYS A 32 -1.70 -5.15 10.02
N GLU A 33 -2.70 -5.67 10.70
CA GLU A 33 -2.49 -6.74 11.68
C GLU A 33 -2.03 -8.02 10.98
N THR A 34 -1.05 -8.67 11.60
CA THR A 34 -0.47 -9.90 11.10
C THR A 34 -0.35 -10.93 12.21
N SER A 35 -0.22 -12.19 11.84
CA SER A 35 0.19 -13.26 12.75
C SER A 35 1.01 -14.29 11.99
N GLN A 36 1.76 -15.11 12.71
CA GLN A 36 2.53 -16.20 12.14
C GLN A 36 2.51 -17.41 13.05
N SER A 37 2.73 -18.60 12.48
CA SER A 37 2.60 -19.88 13.18
C SER A 37 3.47 -19.99 14.44
N THR A 38 4.65 -19.37 14.39
CA THR A 38 5.66 -19.26 15.47
C THR A 38 6.52 -18.03 15.21
N THR A 39 7.19 -17.51 16.24
CA THR A 39 8.14 -16.39 16.10
C THR A 39 9.52 -16.82 16.57
N PHE A 40 10.54 -16.64 15.74
CA PHE A 40 11.94 -16.86 16.11
C PHE A 40 12.60 -15.54 16.52
N GLY A 41 13.10 -15.48 17.75
CA GLY A 41 13.78 -14.29 18.28
C GLY A 41 12.92 -13.04 18.19
N THR A 42 13.40 -12.01 17.50
CA THR A 42 12.69 -10.72 17.33
C THR A 42 11.98 -10.60 15.97
N GLY A 43 11.90 -11.67 15.18
CA GLY A 43 11.31 -11.71 13.83
C GLY A 43 9.79 -11.68 13.83
N SER A 44 9.18 -10.67 14.46
CA SER A 44 7.72 -10.45 14.51
C SER A 44 7.08 -10.47 13.12
N SER A 45 5.86 -10.98 13.01
CA SER A 45 5.10 -11.00 11.75
C SER A 45 4.87 -9.59 11.18
N SER A 46 4.75 -8.58 12.03
CA SER A 46 4.46 -7.19 11.64
C SER A 46 5.56 -6.54 10.81
N ARG A 47 6.78 -7.08 10.88
CA ARG A 47 7.92 -6.59 10.08
C ARG A 47 7.69 -6.76 8.58
N ALA A 48 6.90 -7.75 8.17
CA ALA A 48 6.60 -7.98 6.76
C ALA A 48 5.56 -7.01 6.19
N VAL A 49 5.07 -6.03 6.96
CA VAL A 49 4.12 -5.01 6.50
C VAL A 49 4.45 -3.62 7.05
N ASP A 50 5.71 -3.39 7.41
CA ASP A 50 6.13 -2.13 8.02
C ASP A 50 6.59 -1.09 6.97
N GLY A 51 6.62 -1.47 5.70
CA GLY A 51 7.04 -0.61 4.58
C GLY A 51 8.54 -0.66 4.29
N ASN A 52 9.33 -1.41 5.06
CA ASN A 52 10.76 -1.57 4.84
C ASN A 52 11.06 -2.77 3.94
N THR A 53 11.48 -2.51 2.70
CA THR A 53 11.84 -3.57 1.74
C THR A 53 13.29 -4.06 1.85
N ASP A 54 14.05 -3.65 2.88
CA ASP A 54 15.45 -4.09 3.04
C ASP A 54 15.52 -5.60 3.30
N SER A 55 16.24 -6.31 2.42
CA SER A 55 16.37 -7.76 2.45
C SER A 55 17.49 -8.27 3.36
N LYS A 56 18.28 -7.37 3.98
CA LYS A 56 19.39 -7.72 4.88
C LYS A 56 18.90 -8.30 6.19
N TYR A 57 18.99 -9.63 6.31
CA TYR A 57 18.55 -10.35 7.52
C TYR A 57 19.40 -10.05 8.78
N THR A 58 20.64 -9.57 8.62
CA THR A 58 21.57 -9.32 9.75
C THR A 58 21.11 -8.23 10.71
N ILE A 59 19.96 -7.59 10.47
CA ILE A 59 19.45 -6.48 11.28
C ILE A 59 17.92 -6.56 11.46
N ASN A 60 17.41 -7.72 11.88
CA ASN A 60 16.02 -7.86 12.36
C ASN A 60 14.91 -7.40 11.38
N TYR A 61 15.15 -7.01 10.12
CA TYR A 61 14.11 -6.34 9.31
C TYR A 61 13.00 -7.25 8.78
N CYS A 62 13.17 -8.57 8.84
CA CYS A 62 12.21 -9.51 8.28
C CYS A 62 11.43 -10.26 9.38
N SER A 63 10.21 -10.68 9.06
CA SER A 63 9.50 -11.70 9.84
C SER A 63 10.27 -13.03 9.80
N HIS A 64 10.20 -13.84 10.86
CA HIS A 64 10.89 -15.13 10.88
C HIS A 64 10.17 -16.13 11.79
N THR A 65 9.76 -17.28 11.23
CA THR A 65 9.18 -18.38 12.01
C THR A 65 10.25 -19.25 12.64
N ASP A 66 9.92 -19.95 13.73
CA ASP A 66 10.80 -20.97 14.32
C ASP A 66 10.61 -22.33 13.63
N LYS A 67 11.63 -23.19 13.68
CA LYS A 67 11.72 -24.52 13.06
C LYS A 67 10.63 -25.50 13.55
N GLN A 68 9.98 -25.18 14.67
CA GLN A 68 9.20 -26.14 15.46
C GLN A 68 7.81 -26.46 14.87
N LYS A 69 7.32 -25.71 13.86
CA LYS A 69 6.04 -25.99 13.21
C LYS A 69 6.15 -25.96 11.68
N THR A 70 5.86 -27.10 11.06
CA THR A 70 5.70 -27.25 9.61
C THR A 70 4.30 -27.76 9.28
N PRO A 71 3.58 -27.15 8.32
CA PRO A 71 4.01 -26.01 7.52
C PRO A 71 4.04 -24.71 8.34
N SER A 72 5.09 -23.90 8.15
CA SER A 72 5.15 -22.54 8.70
C SER A 72 4.25 -21.63 7.88
N TRP A 73 3.51 -20.74 8.52
CA TRP A 73 2.66 -19.78 7.84
C TRP A 73 2.77 -18.38 8.46
N TRP A 74 2.55 -17.39 7.63
CA TRP A 74 2.37 -15.99 7.98
C TRP A 74 1.05 -15.51 7.38
N CYS A 75 0.34 -14.63 8.08
CA CYS A 75 -0.96 -14.11 7.67
C CYS A 75 -1.07 -12.61 7.91
N VAL A 76 -1.75 -11.92 7.00
CA VAL A 76 -2.24 -10.55 7.18
C VAL A 76 -3.76 -10.49 7.11
N ASN A 77 -4.36 -9.68 7.98
CA ASN A 77 -5.77 -9.35 7.97
C ASN A 77 -6.00 -7.98 7.30
N LEU A 78 -6.60 -7.97 6.11
CA LEU A 78 -6.90 -6.76 5.35
C LEU A 78 -8.08 -5.95 5.92
N LYS A 79 -8.71 -6.42 6.99
CA LYS A 79 -9.88 -5.85 7.70
C LYS A 79 -11.23 -6.03 6.99
N SER A 80 -11.22 -6.14 5.67
CA SER A 80 -12.39 -6.48 4.83
C SER A 80 -11.97 -7.42 3.70
N THR A 81 -12.95 -8.03 3.04
CA THR A 81 -12.68 -8.74 1.78
C THR A 81 -12.36 -7.70 0.71
N GLU A 82 -11.12 -7.73 0.21
CA GLU A 82 -10.61 -6.81 -0.80
C GLU A 82 -10.35 -7.55 -2.11
N GLN A 83 -10.58 -6.86 -3.23
CA GLN A 83 -10.08 -7.26 -4.55
C GLN A 83 -8.70 -6.64 -4.74
N PHE A 84 -7.72 -7.40 -5.22
CA PHE A 84 -6.37 -6.90 -5.46
C PHE A 84 -5.77 -7.50 -6.71
N LYS A 85 -4.80 -6.80 -7.27
CA LYS A 85 -4.16 -7.10 -8.55
C LYS A 85 -3.06 -8.16 -8.40
N SER A 86 -2.22 -8.01 -7.37
CA SER A 86 -1.08 -8.89 -7.17
C SER A 86 -0.58 -8.89 -5.74
N ILE A 87 0.21 -9.91 -5.40
CA ILE A 87 0.92 -10.01 -4.13
C ILE A 87 2.42 -10.04 -4.45
N MET A 88 3.18 -9.09 -3.88
CA MET A 88 4.63 -9.06 -3.98
C MET A 88 5.27 -9.49 -2.65
N LEU A 89 6.18 -10.45 -2.72
CA LEU A 89 6.93 -10.96 -1.57
C LEU A 89 8.40 -10.58 -1.71
N TYR A 90 8.92 -9.80 -0.78
CA TYR A 90 10.33 -9.49 -0.66
C TYR A 90 11.01 -10.57 0.19
N ASN A 91 11.89 -11.32 -0.46
CA ASN A 91 12.66 -12.40 0.13
C ASN A 91 13.92 -11.86 0.84
N ARG A 92 14.48 -12.68 1.72
CA ARG A 92 15.76 -12.43 2.41
C ARG A 92 16.94 -12.55 1.45
N ASP A 93 18.02 -11.81 1.69
CA ASP A 93 19.23 -11.82 0.86
C ASP A 93 20.07 -13.11 0.94
N ILE A 94 20.19 -13.73 2.12
CA ILE A 94 20.97 -14.96 2.37
C ILE A 94 20.03 -16.11 2.72
N LEU A 95 20.23 -17.33 2.22
CA LEU A 95 19.29 -18.48 2.32
C LEU A 95 17.92 -18.22 1.68
N LYS A 96 17.92 -17.59 0.49
CA LYS A 96 16.74 -17.34 -0.36
C LYS A 96 15.92 -18.60 -0.63
N ASP A 97 16.57 -19.76 -0.64
CA ASP A 97 15.99 -21.07 -0.90
C ASP A 97 14.92 -21.49 0.11
N ARG A 98 14.87 -20.87 1.30
CA ARG A 98 13.84 -21.14 2.31
C ARG A 98 12.42 -20.78 1.86
N LEU A 99 12.29 -19.81 0.94
CA LEU A 99 10.98 -19.45 0.38
C LEU A 99 10.60 -20.31 -0.83
N LYS A 100 11.51 -21.13 -1.38
CA LYS A 100 11.25 -21.95 -2.57
C LYS A 100 10.10 -22.94 -2.35
N GLY A 101 9.15 -22.94 -3.28
CA GLY A 101 7.98 -23.81 -3.23
C GLY A 101 6.88 -23.31 -2.30
N PHE A 102 6.89 -22.01 -1.96
CA PHE A 102 5.83 -21.40 -1.16
C PHE A 102 4.46 -21.50 -1.83
N SER A 103 3.42 -21.32 -1.04
CA SER A 103 2.04 -21.25 -1.52
C SER A 103 1.34 -20.07 -0.89
N VAL A 104 0.38 -19.51 -1.62
CA VAL A 104 -0.54 -18.51 -1.11
C VAL A 104 -1.91 -19.15 -0.92
N LYS A 105 -2.49 -18.89 0.24
CA LYS A 105 -3.90 -19.21 0.51
C LYS A 105 -4.65 -17.94 0.86
N VAL A 106 -5.91 -17.86 0.48
CA VAL A 106 -6.78 -16.72 0.80
C VAL A 106 -8.08 -17.20 1.43
N SER A 107 -8.60 -16.40 2.36
CA SER A 107 -9.94 -16.58 2.93
C SER A 107 -10.68 -15.25 3.04
N LYS A 108 -12.00 -15.30 2.84
CA LYS A 108 -12.91 -14.17 3.00
C LYS A 108 -13.48 -14.05 4.43
N SER A 109 -13.16 -15.02 5.30
CA SER A 109 -13.69 -15.09 6.68
C SER A 109 -12.72 -15.81 7.62
N GLY A 110 -12.98 -15.79 8.92
CA GLY A 110 -12.12 -16.39 9.94
C GLY A 110 -11.16 -15.37 10.55
N GLY A 111 -9.90 -15.78 10.75
CA GLY A 111 -8.85 -14.99 11.38
C GLY A 111 -7.45 -15.41 10.91
N CYS A 112 -6.42 -14.71 11.37
CA CYS A 112 -5.04 -15.15 11.19
C CYS A 112 -4.67 -16.23 12.20
N ASP A 113 -5.28 -17.41 12.08
CA ASP A 113 -5.11 -18.56 12.96
C ASP A 113 -4.96 -19.88 12.19
N GLN A 114 -4.63 -20.95 12.92
CA GLN A 114 -4.40 -22.28 12.36
C GLN A 114 -5.66 -22.85 11.68
N SER A 115 -6.85 -22.61 12.24
CA SER A 115 -8.10 -23.17 11.70
C SER A 115 -8.42 -22.58 10.34
N THR A 116 -8.27 -21.26 10.21
CA THR A 116 -8.48 -20.55 8.95
C THR A 116 -7.40 -20.93 7.95
N PHE A 117 -6.14 -21.07 8.36
CA PHE A 117 -5.06 -21.54 7.50
C PHE A 117 -5.34 -22.92 6.88
N GLU A 118 -5.86 -23.86 7.67
CA GLU A 118 -6.18 -25.22 7.24
C GLU A 118 -7.37 -25.25 6.28
N SER A 119 -8.42 -24.46 6.56
CA SER A 119 -9.61 -24.38 5.71
C SER A 119 -9.44 -23.51 4.46
N SER A 120 -8.44 -22.64 4.41
CA SER A 120 -8.20 -21.74 3.27
C SER A 120 -7.70 -22.51 2.04
N GLN A 121 -8.23 -22.14 0.87
CA GLN A 121 -7.83 -22.74 -0.40
C GLN A 121 -6.50 -22.17 -0.89
N VAL A 122 -5.66 -23.05 -1.45
CA VAL A 122 -4.44 -22.64 -2.16
C VAL A 122 -4.82 -22.05 -3.51
N CYS A 123 -4.47 -20.79 -3.73
CA CYS A 123 -4.75 -20.07 -4.98
C CYS A 123 -3.48 -19.80 -5.81
N TYR A 124 -2.30 -20.04 -5.22
CA TYR A 124 -1.02 -19.98 -5.90
C TYR A 124 -0.04 -20.94 -5.24
N LYS A 125 0.83 -21.54 -6.06
CA LYS A 125 1.97 -22.33 -5.62
C LYS A 125 3.17 -22.01 -6.51
N ASP A 126 4.30 -21.69 -5.89
CA ASP A 126 5.56 -21.53 -6.59
C ASP A 126 6.08 -22.88 -7.06
N GLU A 127 6.19 -23.05 -8.37
CA GLU A 127 6.81 -24.21 -9.00
C GLU A 127 8.18 -23.88 -9.59
N SER A 128 8.64 -22.63 -9.44
CA SER A 128 9.92 -22.20 -9.98
C SER A 128 11.09 -22.88 -9.28
N THR A 129 12.14 -23.16 -10.05
CA THR A 129 13.41 -23.60 -9.50
C THR A 129 14.32 -22.43 -9.14
N GLU A 130 14.02 -21.23 -9.63
CA GLU A 130 14.81 -20.01 -9.48
C GLU A 130 14.61 -19.35 -8.11
N LEU A 131 15.72 -18.85 -7.56
CA LEU A 131 15.71 -18.05 -6.34
C LEU A 131 15.61 -16.58 -6.72
N LYS A 132 14.59 -15.90 -6.18
CA LYS A 132 14.32 -14.50 -6.46
C LYS A 132 14.41 -13.66 -5.19
N ASP A 133 14.83 -12.41 -5.37
CA ASP A 133 14.72 -11.39 -4.33
C ASP A 133 13.28 -10.95 -4.13
N ILE A 134 12.50 -10.93 -5.21
CA ILE A 134 11.10 -10.55 -5.20
C ILE A 134 10.30 -11.58 -5.99
N TYR A 135 9.23 -12.07 -5.40
CA TYR A 135 8.24 -12.90 -6.07
C TYR A 135 6.97 -12.08 -6.28
N THR A 136 6.42 -12.11 -7.49
CA THR A 136 5.12 -11.52 -7.81
C THR A 136 4.13 -12.63 -8.11
N VAL A 137 2.96 -12.56 -7.46
CA VAL A 137 1.84 -13.47 -7.65
C VAL A 137 0.69 -12.66 -8.22
N ASP A 138 0.37 -12.89 -9.49
CA ASP A 138 -0.71 -12.20 -10.22
C ASP A 138 -2.05 -12.96 -10.17
N SER A 139 -2.15 -13.96 -9.29
CA SER A 139 -3.39 -14.67 -8.95
C SER A 139 -3.79 -14.36 -7.50
N CYS A 140 -4.81 -15.06 -6.99
CA CYS A 140 -5.35 -14.87 -5.64
C CYS A 140 -6.11 -13.54 -5.43
N ASN A 141 -6.69 -12.98 -6.48
CA ASN A 141 -7.12 -11.57 -6.58
C ASN A 141 -8.25 -11.11 -5.63
N GLU A 142 -8.70 -11.95 -4.70
CA GLU A 142 -9.74 -11.57 -3.73
C GLU A 142 -9.56 -12.29 -2.39
N GLY A 143 -9.63 -11.55 -1.29
CA GLY A 143 -9.63 -12.13 0.06
C GLY A 143 -9.56 -11.09 1.16
N GLN A 144 -9.76 -11.52 2.40
CA GLN A 144 -9.51 -10.72 3.60
C GLN A 144 -8.25 -11.17 4.33
N TYR A 145 -8.09 -12.49 4.48
CA TYR A 145 -6.94 -13.10 5.13
C TYR A 145 -6.06 -13.72 4.06
N VAL A 146 -4.83 -13.23 3.97
CA VAL A 146 -3.84 -13.74 3.01
C VAL A 146 -2.74 -14.45 3.76
N PHE A 147 -2.62 -15.76 3.52
CA PHE A 147 -1.61 -16.61 4.12
C PHE A 147 -0.50 -16.90 3.11
N ILE A 148 0.73 -16.74 3.56
CA ILE A 148 1.93 -17.23 2.87
C ILE A 148 2.47 -18.40 3.66
N THR A 149 2.74 -19.52 2.99
CA THR A 149 3.27 -20.72 3.64
C THR A 149 4.36 -21.35 2.81
N THR A 150 5.31 -22.01 3.45
CA THR A 150 6.38 -22.76 2.78
C THR A 150 6.41 -24.19 3.29
N PRO A 151 6.68 -25.20 2.43
CA PRO A 151 6.94 -26.57 2.86
C PRO A 151 8.29 -26.72 3.58
N ARG A 152 9.10 -25.65 3.65
CA ARG A 152 10.39 -25.63 4.33
C ARG A 152 10.22 -25.41 5.84
N SER A 153 11.31 -25.55 6.58
CA SER A 153 11.28 -25.44 8.05
C SER A 153 11.18 -24.00 8.58
N TYR A 154 11.46 -22.99 7.75
CA TYR A 154 11.45 -21.59 8.15
C TYR A 154 10.75 -20.77 7.08
N LEU A 155 9.87 -19.88 7.51
CA LEU A 155 9.34 -18.81 6.68
C LEU A 155 10.00 -17.50 7.11
N THR A 156 10.58 -16.79 6.14
CA THR A 156 11.11 -15.44 6.33
C THR A 156 10.54 -14.56 5.22
N LEU A 157 9.86 -13.49 5.59
CA LEU A 157 9.32 -12.49 4.66
C LEU A 157 9.80 -11.12 5.12
N CYS A 158 10.51 -10.40 4.26
CA CYS A 158 11.04 -9.08 4.60
C CYS A 158 10.00 -7.99 4.37
N GLU A 159 9.20 -8.11 3.31
CA GLU A 159 8.03 -7.27 3.09
C GLU A 159 7.01 -8.04 2.23
N VAL A 160 5.73 -7.83 2.50
CA VAL A 160 4.60 -8.35 1.73
C VAL A 160 3.75 -7.17 1.31
N LYS A 161 3.63 -6.96 0.00
CA LYS A 161 2.73 -5.96 -0.56
C LYS A 161 1.55 -6.65 -1.22
N ILE A 162 0.34 -6.27 -0.83
CA ILE A 162 -0.89 -6.68 -1.51
C ILE A 162 -1.37 -5.47 -2.29
N LEU A 163 -1.18 -5.51 -3.60
CA LEU A 163 -1.31 -4.35 -4.47
C LEU A 163 -2.68 -4.30 -5.10
N GLN A 164 -3.36 -3.17 -4.94
CA GLN A 164 -4.63 -2.87 -5.60
C GLN A 164 -4.46 -1.60 -6.42
N ASP A 165 -4.88 -1.66 -7.68
CA ASP A 165 -5.08 -0.46 -8.49
C ASP A 165 -6.43 0.14 -8.10
N LEU A 166 -6.42 1.31 -7.48
CA LEU A 166 -7.65 2.04 -7.21
C LEU A 166 -7.87 3.09 -8.30
N PRO A 167 -9.06 3.09 -8.96
CA PRO A 167 -9.46 4.24 -9.75
C PRO A 167 -9.61 5.41 -8.76
N VAL A 168 -8.76 6.42 -8.91
CA VAL A 168 -8.83 7.61 -8.08
C VAL A 168 -9.39 8.76 -8.88
N ARG A 169 -10.53 9.25 -8.42
CA ARG A 169 -10.98 10.59 -8.79
C ARG A 169 -10.16 11.59 -8.00
N ASN A 170 -9.38 12.42 -8.68
CA ASN A 170 -8.76 13.58 -8.03
C ASN A 170 -9.88 14.55 -7.60
N LEU A 171 -10.23 14.51 -6.32
CA LEU A 171 -11.27 15.37 -5.76
C LEU A 171 -10.89 16.85 -5.88
N ALA A 172 -9.62 17.21 -5.90
CA ALA A 172 -9.20 18.60 -5.98
C ALA A 172 -9.24 19.16 -7.42
N MET A 173 -9.29 18.30 -8.44
CA MET A 173 -9.16 18.66 -9.86
C MET A 173 -10.11 19.78 -10.26
N GLY A 174 -9.54 20.88 -10.78
CA GLY A 174 -10.28 22.04 -11.27
C GLY A 174 -11.07 22.80 -10.20
N LYS A 175 -10.93 22.47 -8.91
CA LYS A 175 -11.64 23.17 -7.84
C LYS A 175 -11.00 24.52 -7.53
N GLU A 176 -11.79 25.39 -6.89
CA GLU A 176 -11.32 26.69 -6.43
C GLU A 176 -10.23 26.54 -5.39
N THR A 177 -9.19 27.34 -5.52
CA THR A 177 -8.02 27.32 -4.64
C THR A 177 -7.72 28.72 -4.13
N SER A 178 -6.97 28.78 -3.03
CA SER A 178 -6.44 30.02 -2.48
C SER A 178 -5.07 29.74 -1.88
N GLN A 179 -4.23 30.75 -1.83
CA GLN A 179 -2.93 30.67 -1.18
C GLN A 179 -2.62 31.98 -0.47
N SER A 180 -1.75 31.92 0.54
CA SER A 180 -1.36 33.06 1.38
C SER A 180 -0.88 34.28 0.59
N THR A 181 -0.12 34.07 -0.48
CA THR A 181 0.41 35.07 -1.41
C THR A 181 0.68 34.42 -2.76
N THR A 182 0.81 35.23 -3.81
CA THR A 182 1.16 34.75 -5.15
C THR A 182 2.43 35.43 -5.61
N PHE A 183 3.50 34.65 -5.77
CA PHE A 183 4.73 35.12 -6.38
C PHE A 183 4.62 35.03 -7.90
N GLU A 184 4.80 36.17 -8.57
CA GLU A 184 4.73 36.31 -10.03
C GLU A 184 3.47 35.64 -10.61
N THR A 185 3.61 34.65 -11.48
CA THR A 185 2.48 33.97 -12.12
C THR A 185 2.07 32.68 -11.43
N GLY A 186 2.66 32.33 -10.28
CA GLY A 186 2.47 31.07 -9.54
C GLY A 186 1.10 30.90 -8.88
N SER A 187 0.02 30.99 -9.66
CA SER A 187 -1.37 30.87 -9.22
C SER A 187 -1.61 29.57 -8.43
N SER A 188 -2.43 29.63 -7.39
CA SER A 188 -2.82 28.48 -6.58
C SER A 188 -3.52 27.39 -7.39
N SER A 189 -4.21 27.74 -8.48
CA SER A 189 -4.98 26.81 -9.31
C SER A 189 -4.10 25.80 -10.05
N ARG A 190 -2.81 26.11 -10.25
CA ARG A 190 -1.84 25.21 -10.89
C ARG A 190 -1.61 23.92 -10.10
N ALA A 191 -1.87 23.94 -8.79
CA ALA A 191 -1.75 22.73 -7.97
C ALA A 191 -2.90 21.72 -8.18
N VAL A 192 -3.94 22.07 -8.95
CA VAL A 192 -5.13 21.23 -9.18
C VAL A 192 -5.59 21.20 -10.64
N ASP A 193 -4.74 21.62 -11.58
CA ASP A 193 -5.09 21.70 -13.00
C ASP A 193 -4.93 20.36 -13.76
N GLY A 194 -4.41 19.34 -13.08
CA GLY A 194 -4.19 18.00 -13.65
C GLY A 194 -2.83 17.82 -14.30
N ASN A 195 -2.01 18.88 -14.38
CA ASN A 195 -0.66 18.79 -14.88
C ASN A 195 0.31 18.42 -13.75
N ILE A 196 0.87 17.21 -13.81
CA ILE A 196 1.85 16.72 -12.82
C ILE A 196 3.31 17.04 -13.19
N ASP A 197 3.56 17.83 -14.26
CA ASP A 197 4.91 18.17 -14.66
C ASP A 197 5.63 19.01 -13.59
N SER A 198 6.70 18.45 -13.07
CA SER A 198 7.51 19.04 -12.01
C SER A 198 8.38 20.22 -12.45
N LYS A 199 8.46 20.54 -13.76
CA LYS A 199 9.31 21.63 -14.29
C LYS A 199 8.82 23.01 -13.89
N TYR A 200 9.51 23.62 -12.92
CA TYR A 200 9.17 24.97 -12.42
C TYR A 200 9.34 26.07 -13.47
N THR A 201 10.32 25.94 -14.38
CA THR A 201 10.71 26.96 -15.37
C THR A 201 9.65 27.28 -16.43
N ILE A 202 8.53 26.54 -16.43
CA ILE A 202 7.43 26.70 -17.40
C ILE A 202 6.10 26.92 -16.68
N ASN A 203 6.10 27.53 -15.48
CA ASN A 203 4.87 28.02 -14.87
C ASN A 203 3.83 26.90 -14.54
N TYR A 204 4.27 25.70 -14.17
CA TYR A 204 3.37 24.58 -13.84
C TYR A 204 3.09 24.40 -12.35
N CYS A 205 3.81 25.10 -11.46
CA CYS A 205 3.59 25.01 -10.02
C CYS A 205 2.92 26.29 -9.47
N SER A 206 2.21 26.14 -8.36
CA SER A 206 1.86 27.27 -7.49
C SER A 206 3.11 27.79 -6.76
N HIS A 207 3.14 29.08 -6.40
CA HIS A 207 4.29 29.68 -5.71
C HIS A 207 3.85 30.85 -4.81
N THR A 208 4.19 30.78 -3.53
CA THR A 208 3.97 31.85 -2.54
C THR A 208 5.22 32.72 -2.39
N ASP A 209 5.05 33.96 -1.93
CA ASP A 209 6.17 34.87 -1.64
C ASP A 209 7.00 34.42 -0.43
N LYS A 210 8.32 34.53 -0.54
CA LYS A 210 9.27 34.17 0.54
C LYS A 210 9.07 34.98 1.84
N GLN A 211 8.49 36.18 1.76
CA GLN A 211 8.49 37.15 2.86
C GLN A 211 7.24 37.09 3.77
N LYS A 212 6.28 36.19 3.50
CA LYS A 212 5.09 36.00 4.37
C LYS A 212 5.00 34.57 4.90
N THR A 213 5.27 34.44 6.20
CA THR A 213 5.13 33.20 6.96
C THR A 213 3.99 33.32 7.99
N PRO A 214 3.18 32.27 8.20
CA PRO A 214 3.22 30.99 7.51
C PRO A 214 2.69 31.08 6.07
N SER A 215 3.38 30.46 5.12
CA SER A 215 2.85 30.25 3.77
C SER A 215 1.84 29.10 3.82
N TRP A 216 0.69 29.27 3.17
CA TRP A 216 -0.35 28.24 3.10
C TRP A 216 -0.99 28.20 1.72
N TRP A 217 -1.56 27.04 1.39
CA TRP A 217 -2.38 26.78 0.22
C TRP A 217 -3.63 26.00 0.65
N CYS A 218 -4.76 26.26 0.01
CA CYS A 218 -6.05 25.67 0.33
C CYS A 218 -6.85 25.39 -0.94
N VAL A 219 -7.60 24.30 -0.95
CA VAL A 219 -8.61 23.97 -1.98
C VAL A 219 -9.99 23.88 -1.35
N ASN A 220 -10.99 24.48 -2.00
CA ASN A 220 -12.37 24.40 -1.59
C ASN A 220 -13.04 23.19 -2.26
N LEU A 221 -13.26 22.11 -1.49
CA LEU A 221 -13.91 20.89 -1.98
C LEU A 221 -15.42 21.04 -2.27
N LYS A 222 -16.03 22.18 -1.92
CA LYS A 222 -17.48 22.50 -2.03
C LYS A 222 -18.40 21.69 -1.13
N SER A 223 -17.96 20.53 -0.65
CA SER A 223 -18.70 19.68 0.30
C SER A 223 -17.70 18.95 1.21
N THR A 224 -18.20 18.35 2.30
CA THR A 224 -17.39 17.48 3.15
C THR A 224 -17.16 16.16 2.43
N GLU A 225 -15.94 15.92 1.98
CA GLU A 225 -15.54 14.70 1.28
C GLU A 225 -14.71 13.77 2.19
N GLN A 226 -14.85 12.46 2.01
CA GLN A 226 -13.91 11.49 2.56
C GLN A 226 -12.82 11.20 1.52
N PHE A 227 -11.56 11.31 1.93
CA PHE A 227 -10.42 10.98 1.08
C PHE A 227 -9.46 10.04 1.82
N LYS A 228 -8.82 9.15 1.06
CA LYS A 228 -7.89 8.15 1.63
C LYS A 228 -6.45 8.66 1.71
N SER A 229 -6.06 9.56 0.81
CA SER A 229 -4.69 10.05 0.71
C SER A 229 -4.66 11.46 0.13
N ILE A 230 -3.53 12.14 0.37
CA ILE A 230 -3.15 13.39 -0.29
C ILE A 230 -1.84 13.09 -1.02
N VAL A 231 -1.82 13.35 -2.33
CA VAL A 231 -0.62 13.19 -3.15
C VAL A 231 -0.08 14.58 -3.48
N LEU A 232 1.18 14.82 -3.14
CA LEU A 232 1.87 16.09 -3.42
C LEU A 232 2.97 15.85 -4.45
N TYR A 233 2.93 16.62 -5.54
CA TYR A 233 3.99 16.64 -6.54
C TYR A 233 4.90 17.82 -6.24
N ASN A 234 6.15 17.52 -5.88
CA ASN A 234 7.16 18.53 -5.66
C ASN A 234 7.81 18.93 -6.98
N ARG A 235 8.30 20.16 -7.07
CA ARG A 235 9.03 20.66 -8.24
C ARG A 235 10.36 19.94 -8.44
N ASP A 236 10.89 19.96 -9.65
CA ASP A 236 12.11 19.27 -10.05
C ASP A 236 13.40 19.90 -9.48
N ILE A 237 13.40 21.23 -9.29
CA ILE A 237 14.51 21.99 -8.71
C ILE A 237 14.16 22.52 -7.33
N LEU A 238 15.17 22.73 -6.46
CA LEU A 238 14.97 23.32 -5.12
C LEU A 238 13.83 22.61 -4.33
N LYS A 239 13.83 21.27 -4.41
CA LYS A 239 12.89 20.33 -3.76
C LYS A 239 12.82 20.51 -2.25
N ASP A 240 13.91 21.00 -1.67
CA ASP A 240 14.08 21.27 -0.25
C ASP A 240 13.12 22.33 0.31
N ARG A 241 12.47 23.15 -0.54
CA ARG A 241 11.50 24.15 -0.09
C ARG A 241 10.15 23.58 0.38
N LEU A 242 9.89 22.30 0.13
CA LEU A 242 8.72 21.57 0.64
C LEU A 242 9.14 20.52 1.68
N LYS A 243 10.26 20.74 2.37
CA LYS A 243 10.66 19.93 3.53
C LYS A 243 10.26 20.67 4.81
N ASP A 244 9.95 19.89 5.85
CA ASP A 244 9.64 20.37 7.19
C ASP A 244 10.74 21.29 7.76
#